data_AF-A0A530QGM7-F1
#
_entry.id   AF-A0A530QGM7-F1
#
_cell.length_a   1.000
_cell.length_b   1.000
_cell.length_c   1.000
_cell.angle_alpha   90.00
_cell.angle_beta   90.00
_cell.angle_gamma   90.00
#
_symmetry.space_group_name_H-M   'P 1'
#
loop_
_entity.id
_entity.type
_entity.pdbx_description
1 polymer ?
#
loop_
_entity_poly.entity_id
_entity_poly.type
_entity_poly.pdbx_seq_one_letter_code
_entity_poly.pdbx_strand_id
1 'polypeptide(L)' 'KAVTVTTCGRICYNRKKINLSQVFAGQTVGIKQVEDHIWLVSFVDYDLGYFDDETCRLEPLQNPFGPKVLPMSPV' A
#
# COMPACT_ATOMS: atom_id res chain seq x y z
N LYS A 1 -5.55 4.13 -9.00
CA LYS A 1 -6.85 4.28 -8.29
C LYS A 1 -6.55 4.57 -6.83
N ALA A 2 -7.47 5.21 -6.10
CA ALA A 2 -7.31 5.44 -4.66
C ALA A 2 -8.44 4.72 -3.90
N VAL A 3 -8.13 4.12 -2.76
CA VAL A 3 -9.09 3.38 -1.92
C VAL A 3 -8.89 3.78 -0.46
N THR A 4 -9.98 4.02 0.25
CA THR A 4 -9.94 4.26 1.69
C THR A 4 -9.81 2.94 2.43
N VAL A 5 -8.81 2.85 3.31
CA VAL A 5 -8.61 1.69 4.16
C VAL A 5 -9.69 1.67 5.24
N THR A 6 -10.30 0.51 5.45
CA THR A 6 -11.35 0.34 6.46
C THR A 6 -10.79 0.52 7.87
N THR A 7 -11.68 0.70 8.85
CA THR A 7 -11.31 0.82 10.26
C THR A 7 -10.53 -0.39 10.80
N CYS A 8 -10.69 -1.56 10.18
CA CYS A 8 -9.95 -2.79 10.53
C CYS A 8 -8.66 -2.99 9.73
N GLY A 9 -8.18 -1.99 8.98
CA GLY A 9 -6.90 -2.06 8.26
C GLY A 9 -6.94 -2.89 6.97
N ARG A 10 -8.11 -3.01 6.34
CA ARG A 10 -8.30 -3.77 5.10
C ARG A 10 -8.66 -2.88 3.93
N ILE A 11 -8.24 -3.27 2.74
CA ILE A 11 -8.66 -2.65 1.48
C ILE A 11 -9.80 -3.49 0.89
N CYS A 12 -10.93 -2.87 0.61
CA CYS A 12 -12.04 -3.50 -0.09
C CYS A 12 -11.90 -3.23 -1.59
N TYR A 13 -11.62 -4.27 -2.38
CA TYR A 13 -11.43 -4.15 -3.83
C TYR A 13 -12.10 -5.33 -4.55
N ASN A 14 -12.93 -5.08 -5.56
CA ASN A 14 -13.65 -6.12 -6.32
C ASN A 14 -14.36 -7.19 -5.47
N ARG A 15 -15.04 -6.78 -4.39
CA ARG A 15 -15.68 -7.65 -3.37
C ARG A 15 -14.72 -8.53 -2.56
N LYS A 16 -13.41 -8.36 -2.75
CA LYS A 16 -12.35 -8.99 -1.96
C LYS A 16 -11.88 -8.04 -0.86
N LYS A 17 -11.38 -8.61 0.24
CA LYS A 17 -10.85 -7.88 1.40
C LYS A 17 -9.36 -8.21 1.53
N ILE A 18 -8.51 -7.28 1.15
CA ILE A 18 -7.05 -7.43 1.24
C ILE A 18 -6.59 -6.92 2.60
N ASN A 19 -5.75 -7.70 3.28
CA ASN A 19 -5.13 -7.28 4.54
C ASN A 19 -3.97 -6.32 4.25
N LEU A 20 -4.01 -5.13 4.86
CA LEU A 20 -2.95 -4.13 4.75
C LEU A 20 -2.31 -3.91 6.11
N SER A 21 -2.84 -2.98 6.89
CA SER A 21 -2.46 -2.74 8.29
C SER A 21 -3.46 -1.76 8.91
N GLN A 22 -3.72 -1.92 10.20
CA GLN A 22 -4.59 -1.03 10.96
C GLN A 22 -4.01 0.40 11.09
N VAL A 23 -2.70 0.58 10.92
CA VAL A 23 -2.04 1.89 10.99
C VAL A 23 -2.57 2.85 9.92
N PHE A 24 -3.03 2.32 8.79
CA PHE A 24 -3.60 3.11 7.71
C PHE A 24 -5.13 3.24 7.80
N ALA A 25 -5.77 2.81 8.89
CA ALA A 25 -7.23 2.88 9.02
C ALA A 25 -7.75 4.32 8.82
N GLY A 26 -8.73 4.48 7.92
CA GLY A 26 -9.28 5.79 7.55
C GLY A 26 -8.40 6.61 6.61
N GLN A 27 -7.19 6.15 6.28
CA GLN A 27 -6.33 6.79 5.29
C GLN A 27 -6.69 6.35 3.87
N THR A 28 -6.38 7.19 2.89
CA THR A 28 -6.53 6.87 1.47
C THR A 28 -5.20 6.38 0.92
N VAL A 29 -5.18 5.17 0.38
CA VAL A 29 -4.02 4.56 -0.27
C VAL A 29 -4.22 4.47 -1.78
N GLY A 30 -3.15 4.64 -2.53
CA GLY A 30 -3.09 4.37 -3.96
C GLY A 30 -3.00 2.88 -4.23
N ILE A 31 -3.77 2.39 -5.19
CA ILE A 31 -3.62 1.06 -5.77
C ILE A 31 -3.41 1.18 -7.28
N LYS A 32 -2.39 0.48 -7.79
CA LYS A 32 -2.02 0.48 -9.21
C LYS A 32 -1.81 -0.96 -9.66
N GLN A 33 -2.51 -1.38 -10.70
CA GLN A 33 -2.25 -2.69 -11.30
C GLN A 33 -0.89 -2.64 -11.99
N VAL A 34 -0.01 -3.58 -11.64
CA VAL A 34 1.32 -3.71 -12.25
C VAL A 34 1.37 -4.92 -13.18
N GLU A 35 0.66 -5.99 -12.82
CA GLU A 35 0.56 -7.21 -13.61
C GLU A 35 -0.87 -7.79 -13.47
N ASP A 36 -1.15 -8.90 -14.17
CA ASP A 36 -2.40 -9.63 -14.01
C ASP A 36 -2.55 -10.09 -12.56
N HIS A 37 -3.66 -9.70 -11.93
CA HIS A 37 -3.99 -9.96 -10.52
C HIS A 37 -3.05 -9.33 -9.47
N ILE A 38 -1.93 -8.71 -9.87
CA ILE A 38 -0.97 -8.07 -8.95
C ILE A 38 -1.11 -6.54 -8.95
N TRP A 39 -1.23 -6.00 -7.75
CA TRP A 39 -1.50 -4.60 -7.49
C TRP A 39 -0.48 -4.01 -6.52
N LEU A 40 0.16 -2.91 -6.91
CA LEU A 40 1.00 -2.11 -6.02
C LEU A 40 0.12 -1.23 -5.14
N VAL A 41 0.37 -1.27 -3.82
CA VAL A 41 -0.15 -0.29 -2.87
C VAL A 41 0.90 0.80 -2.64
N SER A 42 0.48 2.04 -2.82
CA SER A 42 1.26 3.23 -2.47
C SER A 42 0.51 4.08 -1.44
N PHE A 43 1.23 4.74 -0.56
CA PHE A 43 0.69 5.73 0.36
C PHE A 43 1.56 6.98 0.30
N VAL A 44 0.95 8.10 -0.12
CA VAL A 44 1.67 9.35 -0.42
C VAL A 44 2.72 9.09 -1.50
N ASP A 45 4.01 9.17 -1.17
CA ASP A 45 5.14 8.94 -2.07
C ASP A 45 5.84 7.60 -1.81
N TYR A 46 5.24 6.73 -1.00
CA TYR A 46 5.85 5.49 -0.54
C TYR A 46 5.12 4.28 -1.08
N ASP A 47 5.88 3.38 -1.68
CA ASP A 47 5.37 2.09 -2.13
C ASP A 47 5.40 1.12 -0.94
N LEU A 48 4.22 0.68 -0.49
CA LEU A 48 4.09 -0.18 0.70
C LEU A 48 4.35 -1.64 0.37
N GLY A 49 3.90 -2.10 -0.79
CA GLY A 49 3.94 -3.51 -1.14
C GLY A 49 3.03 -3.85 -2.32
N TYR A 50 3.08 -5.11 -2.71
CA TYR A 50 2.20 -5.66 -3.73
C TYR A 50 1.15 -6.52 -3.06
N PHE A 51 -0.10 -6.46 -3.53
CA PHE A 51 -1.09 -7.46 -3.18
C PHE A 51 -1.55 -8.19 -4.43
N ASP A 52 -1.77 -9.48 -4.25
CA ASP A 52 -2.46 -10.28 -5.24
C ASP A 52 -3.94 -10.34 -4.88
N ASP A 53 -4.79 -10.04 -5.87
CA ASP A 53 -6.22 -10.07 -5.68
C ASP A 53 -6.76 -11.50 -5.49
N GLU A 54 -6.12 -12.56 -6.02
CA GLU A 54 -6.57 -13.94 -5.82
C GLU A 54 -6.33 -14.42 -4.40
N THR A 55 -5.09 -14.27 -3.91
CA THR A 55 -4.69 -14.70 -2.57
C THR A 55 -5.12 -13.75 -1.45
N CYS A 56 -5.58 -12.53 -1.77
CA CYS A 56 -5.97 -11.48 -0.81
C CYS A 56 -4.85 -11.15 0.21
N ARG A 57 -3.60 -11.38 -0.17
CA ARG A 57 -2.41 -11.14 0.66
C ARG A 57 -1.61 -10.00 0.10
N LEU A 58 -1.05 -9.19 1.00
CA LEU A 58 -0.08 -8.15 0.69
C LEU A 58 1.31 -8.66 1.04
N GLU A 59 2.18 -8.67 0.05
CA GLU A 59 3.61 -8.86 0.19
C GLU A 59 4.27 -7.47 0.35
N PRO A 60 4.75 -7.15 1.55
CA PRO A 60 5.39 -5.87 1.81
C PRO A 60 6.69 -5.78 1.00
N LEU A 61 7.01 -4.57 0.54
CA LEU A 61 8.34 -4.32 -0.03
C LEU A 61 9.40 -4.46 1.06
N GLN A 62 10.62 -4.85 0.67
CA GLN A 62 11.73 -5.03 1.62
C GLN A 62 12.06 -3.75 2.40
N ASN A 63 11.83 -2.58 1.78
CA ASN A 63 11.89 -1.30 2.45
C ASN A 63 10.79 -0.37 1.91
N PRO A 64 9.59 -0.37 2.53
CA PRO A 64 8.46 0.41 2.04
C PRO A 64 8.67 1.93 2.21
N PHE A 65 9.59 2.32 3.11
CA PHE A 65 10.01 3.71 3.33
C PHE A 65 11.48 3.89 2.94
N GLY A 66 11.87 3.32 1.80
CA GLY A 66 13.22 3.41 1.20
C GLY A 66 13.92 4.73 1.53
N PRO A 67 15.26 4.74 1.75
CA PRO A 67 15.97 5.87 2.35
C PRO A 67 15.72 7.17 1.57
N LYS A 68 14.71 7.93 2.00
CA LYS A 68 14.46 9.30 1.56
C LYS A 68 15.41 10.16 2.36
N VAL A 69 16.70 10.04 2.06
CA VAL A 69 17.74 10.85 2.67
C VAL A 69 17.46 12.30 2.28
N LEU A 70 16.93 13.07 3.23
CA LEU A 70 16.91 14.52 3.07
C LEU A 70 18.37 14.97 3.00
N PRO A 71 18.74 15.88 2.07
CA PRO A 71 20.08 16.44 2.08
C PRO A 71 20.33 17.03 3.47
N MET A 72 21.42 16.64 4.12
CA MET A 72 21.81 17.25 5.39
C MET A 72 21.88 18.76 5.16
N SER A 73 21.22 19.52 6.03
CA SER A 73 21.31 20.99 6.00
C SER A 73 22.79 21.35 5.96
N PRO A 74 23.25 22.17 5.00
CA PRO A 74 24.60 22.69 5.06
C PRO A 74 24.77 23.47 6.36
N VAL A 75 25.92 23.26 7.02
CA VAL A 75 26.36 24.07 8.16
C VAL A 75 26.84 25.43 7.68
#